data_AF-A6IU60-F1
#
_entry.id   AF-A6IU60-F1
#
_cell.length_a   1.000
_cell.length_b   1.000
_cell.length_c   1.000
_cell.angle_alpha   90.00
_cell.angle_beta   90.00
_cell.angle_gamma   90.00
#
_symmetry.space_group_name_H-M   'P 1'
#
loop_
_entity.id
_entity.type
_entity.pdbx_description
1 polymer ?
#
loop_
_entity_poly.entity_id
_entity_poly.type
_entity_poly.pdbx_seq_one_letter_code
_entity_poly.pdbx_strand_id
1 'polypeptide(L)'
;MAVGNINELPENILLELFTHIPARQLLLRCRPVCSLWRDLIDLVTLWKRKCLQEGFITEDWDQPVADWKIFYFLRSLQRNLLHNPCAEEGFEFWSLDVNGGDEWKVEDLSKDQRKEFPNDQVSHTFSNYPPGVRYIWFQHGGVDTHYWAGWYGPRVTNSSVIIGPPLP
;
A
#
# COMPACT_ATOMS: atom_id res chain seq x y z
N MET A 1 -43.55 2.59 17.63
CA MET A 1 -42.77 3.14 18.76
C MET A 1 -41.66 4.00 18.16
N ALA A 2 -41.48 5.23 18.62
CA ALA A 2 -40.38 6.08 18.15
C ALA A 2 -39.07 5.60 18.80
N VAL A 3 -38.01 5.45 18.02
CA VAL A 3 -36.67 5.17 18.53
C VAL A 3 -36.15 6.46 19.18
N GLY A 4 -36.04 6.47 20.50
CA GLY A 4 -35.63 7.65 21.27
C GLY A 4 -34.12 7.77 21.43
N ASN A 5 -33.40 6.67 21.18
CA ASN A 5 -31.96 6.58 21.32
C ASN A 5 -31.34 5.72 20.22
N ILE A 6 -30.19 6.15 19.68
CA ILE A 6 -29.46 5.39 18.65
C ILE A 6 -29.11 3.96 19.10
N ASN A 7 -28.85 3.75 20.40
CA ASN A 7 -28.52 2.44 20.97
C ASN A 7 -29.70 1.47 21.06
N GLU A 8 -30.93 1.94 20.80
CA GLU A 8 -32.12 1.08 20.67
C GLU A 8 -32.26 0.51 19.25
N LEU A 9 -31.44 0.97 18.30
CA LEU A 9 -31.41 0.40 16.96
C LEU A 9 -30.86 -1.04 16.99
N PRO A 10 -31.38 -1.91 16.11
CA PRO A 10 -30.80 -3.25 15.91
C PRO A 10 -29.29 -3.19 15.60
N GLU A 11 -28.53 -4.16 16.12
CA GLU A 11 -27.07 -4.20 15.96
C GLU A 11 -26.61 -4.17 14.50
N ASN A 12 -27.38 -4.78 13.59
CA ASN A 12 -27.07 -4.77 12.15
C ASN A 12 -27.15 -3.37 11.54
N ILE A 13 -28.02 -2.50 12.06
CA ILE A 13 -28.13 -1.10 11.64
C ILE A 13 -26.98 -0.29 12.23
N LEU A 14 -26.61 -0.52 13.49
CA LEU A 14 -25.44 0.12 14.10
C LEU A 14 -24.15 -0.24 13.36
N LEU A 15 -23.98 -1.51 13.01
CA LEU A 15 -22.86 -1.98 12.19
C LEU A 15 -22.82 -1.27 10.84
N GLU A 16 -23.96 -1.13 10.18
CA GLU A 16 -24.07 -0.40 8.91
C GLU A 16 -23.75 1.09 9.09
N LEU A 17 -24.19 1.74 10.16
CA LEU A 17 -23.80 3.12 10.43
C LEU A 17 -22.29 3.25 10.63
N PHE A 18 -21.67 2.30 11.32
CA PHE A 18 -20.23 2.29 11.55
C PHE A 18 -19.42 2.03 10.27
N THR A 19 -19.93 1.33 9.26
CA THR A 19 -19.19 1.13 8.00
C THR A 19 -18.90 2.46 7.29
N HIS A 20 -19.80 3.44 7.42
CA HIS A 20 -19.66 4.78 6.83
C HIS A 20 -18.74 5.74 7.62
N ILE A 21 -18.34 5.37 8.83
CA ILE A 21 -17.42 6.19 9.64
C ILE A 21 -15.96 5.84 9.28
N PRO A 22 -15.06 6.84 9.14
CA PRO A 22 -13.64 6.59 8.94
C PRO A 22 -13.06 5.70 10.04
N ALA A 23 -12.32 4.64 9.66
CA ALA A 23 -11.83 3.63 10.60
C ALA A 23 -11.01 4.20 11.77
N ARG A 24 -10.22 5.24 11.52
CA ARG A 24 -9.45 5.92 12.57
C ARG A 24 -10.35 6.57 13.62
N GLN A 25 -11.49 7.14 13.20
CA GLN A 25 -12.47 7.73 14.11
C GLN A 25 -13.24 6.64 14.88
N LEU A 26 -13.56 5.51 14.24
CA LEU A 26 -14.17 4.38 14.94
C LEU A 26 -13.34 3.95 16.14
N LEU A 27 -12.03 3.73 15.95
CA LEU A 27 -11.16 3.25 17.02
C LEU A 27 -10.86 4.30 18.11
N LEU A 28 -10.68 5.56 17.74
CA LEU A 28 -10.23 6.61 18.67
C LEU A 28 -11.38 7.37 19.34
N ARG A 29 -12.54 7.47 18.69
CA ARG A 29 -13.66 8.33 19.12
C ARG A 29 -14.95 7.55 19.38
N CYS A 30 -15.29 6.56 18.56
CA CYS A 30 -16.54 5.80 18.72
C CYS A 30 -16.40 4.64 19.72
N ARG A 31 -15.28 3.91 19.68
CA ARG A 31 -14.98 2.80 20.59
C ARG A 31 -15.05 3.17 22.08
N PRO A 32 -14.62 4.37 22.55
CA PRO A 32 -14.76 4.74 23.97
C PRO A 32 -16.16 5.29 24.35
N VAL A 33 -17.12 5.40 23.43
CA VAL A 33 -18.44 6.00 23.73
C VAL A 33 -19.23 5.20 24.77
N CYS A 34 -19.35 3.88 24.56
CA CYS A 34 -20.00 2.96 25.49
C CYS A 34 -19.58 1.51 25.19
N SER A 35 -19.93 0.58 26.07
CA SER A 35 -19.62 -0.85 25.91
C SER A 35 -20.23 -1.43 24.63
N LEU A 36 -21.49 -1.13 24.32
CA LEU A 36 -22.17 -1.59 23.10
C LEU A 36 -21.38 -1.22 21.83
N TRP A 37 -20.95 0.05 21.72
CA TRP A 37 -20.20 0.52 20.55
C TRP A 37 -18.83 -0.15 20.46
N ARG A 38 -18.14 -0.29 21.59
CA ARG A 38 -16.87 -1.01 21.65
C ARG A 38 -17.02 -2.44 21.17
N ASP A 39 -18.03 -3.15 21.66
CA ASP A 39 -18.24 -4.57 21.36
C ASP A 39 -18.57 -4.74 19.86
N LEU A 40 -19.42 -3.88 19.30
CA LEU A 40 -19.72 -3.86 17.85
C LEU A 40 -18.51 -3.47 16.99
N ILE A 41 -17.71 -2.49 17.42
CA ILE A 41 -16.50 -2.06 16.70
C ILE A 41 -15.40 -3.13 16.76
N ASP A 42 -15.40 -3.97 17.79
CA ASP A 42 -14.45 -5.07 17.94
C ASP A 42 -14.86 -6.33 17.17
N LEU A 43 -16.09 -6.41 16.65
CA LEU A 43 -16.54 -7.51 15.81
C LEU A 43 -15.82 -7.56 14.46
N VAL A 44 -15.41 -8.76 14.08
CA VAL A 44 -14.84 -9.07 12.76
C VAL A 44 -15.78 -8.68 11.61
N THR A 45 -17.09 -8.83 11.80
CA THR A 45 -18.11 -8.55 10.79
C THR A 45 -18.08 -7.11 10.30
N LEU A 46 -17.82 -6.14 11.18
CA LEU A 46 -17.71 -4.73 10.80
C LEU A 46 -16.57 -4.50 9.81
N TRP A 47 -15.38 -4.98 10.15
CA TRP A 47 -14.16 -4.78 9.36
C TRP A 47 -14.19 -5.56 8.04
N LYS A 48 -14.76 -6.78 8.04
CA LYS A 48 -15.04 -7.53 6.80
C LYS A 48 -15.95 -6.75 5.86
N ARG A 49 -17.06 -6.19 6.37
CA ARG A 49 -17.98 -5.36 5.56
C ARG A 49 -17.28 -4.13 4.99
N LYS A 50 -16.48 -3.43 5.79
CA LYS A 50 -15.69 -2.29 5.29
C LYS A 50 -14.71 -2.72 4.19
N CYS A 51 -14.01 -3.85 4.36
CA CYS A 51 -13.12 -4.40 3.34
C CYS A 51 -13.87 -4.75 2.04
N LEU A 52 -15.07 -5.33 2.12
CA LEU A 52 -15.91 -5.62 0.95
C LEU A 52 -16.36 -4.34 0.23
N GLN A 53 -16.85 -3.36 1.00
CA GLN A 53 -17.34 -2.09 0.46
C GLN A 53 -16.25 -1.29 -0.27
N GLU A 54 -15.01 -1.38 0.21
CA GLU A 54 -13.84 -0.71 -0.39
C GLU A 54 -13.11 -1.58 -1.42
N GLY A 55 -13.59 -2.81 -1.70
CA GLY A 55 -13.00 -3.71 -2.69
C GLY A 55 -11.66 -4.32 -2.30
N PHE A 56 -11.30 -4.31 -1.01
CA PHE A 56 -10.06 -4.92 -0.53
C PHE A 56 -10.09 -6.44 -0.55
N ILE A 57 -11.29 -7.02 -0.42
CA ILE A 57 -11.59 -8.46 -0.47
C ILE A 57 -12.84 -8.70 -1.35
N THR A 58 -13.02 -9.93 -1.80
CA THR A 58 -14.23 -10.40 -2.50
C THR A 58 -15.13 -11.22 -1.57
N GLU A 59 -16.35 -11.53 -2.01
CA GLU A 59 -17.26 -12.40 -1.24
C GLU A 59 -16.67 -13.80 -1.00
N ASP A 60 -15.87 -14.30 -1.95
CA ASP A 60 -15.21 -15.60 -1.90
C ASP A 60 -13.88 -15.59 -1.11
N TRP A 61 -13.63 -14.58 -0.27
CA TRP A 61 -12.39 -14.50 0.50
C TRP A 61 -12.28 -15.66 1.51
N ASP A 62 -11.32 -16.54 1.28
CA ASP A 62 -11.10 -17.78 2.04
C ASP A 62 -9.85 -17.74 2.95
N GLN A 63 -8.99 -16.74 2.80
CA GLN A 63 -7.74 -16.67 3.55
C GLN A 63 -7.96 -16.24 5.01
N PRO A 64 -7.28 -16.89 5.98
CA PRO A 64 -7.36 -16.51 7.38
C PRO A 64 -6.72 -15.13 7.59
N VAL A 65 -7.37 -14.30 8.39
CA VAL A 65 -6.87 -12.97 8.79
C VAL A 65 -6.82 -12.92 10.31
N ALA A 66 -5.62 -12.73 10.86
CA ALA A 66 -5.39 -12.73 12.31
C ALA A 66 -6.09 -11.55 13.01
N ASP A 67 -5.99 -10.34 12.43
CA ASP A 67 -6.67 -9.14 12.91
C ASP A 67 -7.21 -8.33 11.72
N TRP A 68 -8.55 -8.28 11.61
CA TRP A 68 -9.24 -7.58 10.54
C TRP A 68 -9.10 -6.06 10.59
N LYS A 69 -8.82 -5.48 11.77
CA LYS A 69 -8.55 -4.05 11.91
C LYS A 69 -7.22 -3.72 11.25
N ILE A 70 -6.18 -4.46 11.64
CA ILE A 70 -4.83 -4.29 11.09
C ILE A 70 -4.86 -4.53 9.58
N PHE A 71 -5.50 -5.61 9.13
CA PHE A 71 -5.65 -5.92 7.72
C PHE A 71 -6.32 -4.77 6.95
N TYR A 72 -7.45 -4.25 7.43
CA TYR A 72 -8.14 -3.13 6.82
C TYR A 72 -7.22 -1.91 6.68
N PHE A 73 -6.52 -1.51 7.75
CA PHE A 73 -5.63 -0.35 7.70
C PHE A 73 -4.48 -0.55 6.71
N LEU A 74 -3.84 -1.72 6.72
CA LEU A 74 -2.74 -2.03 5.81
C LEU A 74 -3.20 -2.00 4.34
N ARG A 75 -4.40 -2.51 4.04
CA ARG A 75 -4.97 -2.46 2.69
C ARG A 75 -5.38 -1.04 2.29
N SER A 76 -6.02 -0.29 3.18
CA SER A 76 -6.44 1.08 2.92
C SER A 76 -5.29 2.05 2.64
N LEU A 77 -4.09 1.74 3.16
CA LEU A 77 -2.88 2.54 2.99
C LEU A 77 -1.94 1.98 1.91
N GLN A 78 -2.29 0.83 1.31
CA GLN A 78 -1.43 0.15 0.35
C GLN A 78 -1.34 0.94 -0.96
N ARG A 79 -0.15 1.50 -1.21
CA ARG A 79 0.21 2.20 -2.43
C ARG A 79 1.72 2.13 -2.63
N ASN A 80 2.20 2.44 -3.82
CA ASN A 80 3.63 2.63 -4.02
C ASN A 80 4.09 3.84 -3.19
N LEU A 81 5.09 3.62 -2.35
CA LEU A 81 5.71 4.63 -1.51
C LEU A 81 6.85 5.36 -2.23
N LEU A 82 7.36 4.79 -3.34
CA LEU A 82 8.28 5.48 -4.23
C LEU A 82 7.50 6.43 -5.13
N HIS A 83 7.93 7.69 -5.14
CA HIS A 83 7.42 8.70 -6.06
C HIS A 83 8.16 8.61 -7.41
N ASN A 84 7.49 9.02 -8.48
CA ASN A 84 8.03 9.02 -9.85
C ASN A 84 8.78 7.72 -10.23
N PRO A 85 8.15 6.53 -10.10
CA PRO A 85 8.83 5.24 -10.30
C PRO A 85 9.17 4.92 -11.77
N CYS A 86 8.60 5.68 -12.72
CA CYS A 86 8.71 5.46 -14.16
C CYS A 86 9.31 6.66 -14.91
N ALA A 87 9.84 7.65 -14.20
CA ALA A 87 10.45 8.86 -14.77
C ALA A 87 9.51 9.77 -15.61
N GLU A 88 8.19 9.72 -15.37
CA GLU A 88 7.19 10.61 -15.99
C GLU A 88 7.43 12.08 -15.61
N GLU A 89 8.06 12.32 -14.46
CA GLU A 89 8.43 13.65 -13.94
C GLU A 89 9.95 13.85 -13.99
N GLY A 90 10.64 13.21 -14.94
CA GLY A 90 12.09 13.27 -15.05
C GLY A 90 12.78 12.62 -13.85
N PHE A 91 13.66 13.36 -13.17
CA PHE A 91 14.38 12.92 -11.97
C PHE A 91 13.79 13.46 -10.65
N GLU A 92 12.63 14.12 -10.70
CA GLU A 92 11.96 14.56 -9.47
C GLU A 92 11.75 13.38 -8.51
N PHE A 93 11.88 13.67 -7.21
CA PHE A 93 11.85 12.70 -6.11
C PHE A 93 13.00 11.68 -6.02
N TRP A 94 13.97 11.74 -6.94
CA TRP A 94 15.17 10.88 -6.91
C TRP A 94 16.43 11.71 -6.62
N SER A 95 17.33 11.16 -5.80
CA SER A 95 18.66 11.69 -5.60
C SER A 95 19.65 10.95 -6.49
N LEU A 96 20.36 11.68 -7.35
CA LEU A 96 21.39 11.11 -8.23
C LEU A 96 22.71 11.03 -7.46
N ASP A 97 22.86 10.00 -6.62
CA ASP A 97 24.04 9.82 -5.77
C ASP A 97 25.34 9.72 -6.59
N VAL A 98 25.27 9.09 -7.77
CA VAL A 98 26.35 9.02 -8.76
C VAL A 98 25.77 9.27 -10.16
N ASN A 99 26.29 10.30 -10.83
CA ASN A 99 25.84 10.76 -12.16
C ASN A 99 27.04 10.88 -13.14
N GLY A 100 27.78 9.79 -13.32
CA GLY A 100 28.99 9.78 -14.17
C GLY A 100 28.69 9.63 -15.68
N GLY A 101 29.74 9.72 -16.51
CA GLY A 101 29.63 9.54 -17.96
C GLY A 101 28.79 10.64 -18.62
N ASP A 102 27.91 10.24 -19.55
CA ASP A 102 26.92 11.13 -20.20
C ASP A 102 25.66 11.36 -19.34
N GLU A 103 25.79 11.16 -18.03
CA GLU A 103 24.75 11.32 -17.01
C GLU A 103 23.55 10.37 -17.19
N TRP A 104 22.69 10.36 -16.18
CA TRP A 104 21.39 9.71 -16.25
C TRP A 104 20.52 10.38 -17.31
N LYS A 105 19.80 9.55 -18.06
CA LYS A 105 18.86 10.00 -19.08
C LYS A 105 17.53 9.29 -18.96
N VAL A 106 16.47 10.07 -19.08
CA VAL A 106 15.10 9.57 -19.24
C VAL A 106 14.83 9.39 -20.73
N GLU A 107 14.26 8.24 -21.09
CA GLU A 107 13.95 7.86 -22.46
C GLU A 107 12.53 7.32 -22.56
N ASP A 108 11.82 7.71 -23.62
CA ASP A 108 10.53 7.11 -23.93
C ASP A 108 10.71 5.68 -24.45
N LEU A 109 10.00 4.74 -23.84
CA LEU A 109 9.95 3.37 -24.35
C LEU A 109 9.08 3.32 -25.61
N SER A 110 9.72 3.25 -26.78
CA SER A 110 9.04 3.00 -28.05
C SER A 110 8.32 1.64 -28.03
N LYS A 111 7.31 1.46 -28.90
CA LYS A 111 6.54 0.20 -28.96
C LYS A 111 7.43 -1.04 -29.20
N ASP A 112 8.54 -0.87 -29.90
CA ASP A 112 9.47 -1.95 -30.21
C ASP A 112 10.41 -2.22 -29.03
N GLN A 113 10.88 -1.18 -28.33
CA GLN A 113 11.71 -1.32 -27.12
C GLN A 113 10.98 -1.96 -25.94
N ARG A 114 9.65 -1.77 -25.82
CA ARG A 114 8.84 -2.47 -24.80
C ARG A 114 8.82 -3.99 -24.98
N LYS A 115 9.01 -4.49 -26.20
CA LYS A 115 9.09 -5.93 -26.48
C LYS A 115 10.47 -6.51 -26.16
N GLU A 116 11.51 -5.69 -26.24
CA GLU A 116 12.89 -6.06 -25.96
C GLU A 116 13.28 -5.88 -24.49
N PHE A 117 12.51 -5.12 -23.71
CA PHE A 117 12.78 -4.93 -22.28
C PHE A 117 12.63 -6.28 -21.56
N PRO A 118 13.74 -6.87 -21.06
CA PRO A 118 13.68 -8.16 -20.38
C PRO A 118 12.80 -8.02 -19.14
N ASN A 119 11.89 -8.98 -18.92
CA ASN A 119 11.06 -8.99 -17.72
C ASN A 119 11.83 -9.58 -16.52
N ASP A 120 13.00 -9.01 -16.22
CA ASP A 120 13.89 -9.44 -15.14
C ASP A 120 13.47 -8.75 -13.83
N GLN A 121 12.21 -8.93 -13.45
CA GLN A 121 11.69 -8.34 -12.22
C GLN A 121 12.42 -8.92 -11.00
N VAL A 122 13.07 -8.05 -10.23
CA VAL A 122 13.65 -8.39 -8.93
C VAL A 122 12.66 -8.02 -7.83
N SER A 123 12.39 -8.93 -6.90
CA SER A 123 11.47 -8.73 -5.78
C SER A 123 12.03 -9.29 -4.49
N HIS A 124 11.77 -8.59 -3.37
CA HIS A 124 12.17 -9.01 -2.04
C HIS A 124 11.14 -8.54 -1.00
N THR A 125 10.89 -9.36 0.02
CA THR A 125 9.97 -9.06 1.12
C THR A 125 10.70 -9.13 2.45
N PHE A 126 10.73 -8.01 3.18
CA PHE A 126 11.26 -7.97 4.54
C PHE A 126 10.16 -8.33 5.54
N SER A 127 10.39 -9.36 6.34
CA SER A 127 9.51 -9.76 7.45
C SER A 127 10.31 -9.89 8.75
N ASN A 128 9.62 -9.80 9.90
CA ASN A 128 10.23 -9.95 11.23
C ASN A 128 11.43 -9.01 11.51
N TYR A 129 11.42 -7.81 10.92
CA TYR A 129 12.44 -6.80 11.19
C TYR A 129 12.27 -6.20 12.60
N PRO A 130 13.35 -5.71 13.23
CA PRO A 130 13.29 -5.14 14.58
C PRO A 130 12.35 -3.92 14.67
N PRO A 131 11.79 -3.63 15.87
CA PRO A 131 11.06 -2.40 16.09
C PRO A 131 11.96 -1.18 15.88
N GLY A 132 11.37 -0.06 15.43
CA GLY A 132 12.08 1.21 15.26
C GLY A 132 12.27 1.67 13.81
N VAL A 133 11.89 0.86 12.82
CA VAL A 133 11.94 1.27 11.40
C VAL A 133 11.07 2.51 11.17
N ARG A 134 11.65 3.55 10.55
CA ARG A 134 10.97 4.81 10.21
C ARG A 134 11.20 5.25 8.76
N TYR A 135 12.26 4.76 8.14
CA TYR A 135 12.66 5.12 6.78
C TYR A 135 13.08 3.87 6.02
N ILE A 136 12.87 3.90 4.71
CA ILE A 136 13.37 2.91 3.77
C ILE A 136 14.28 3.69 2.82
N TRP A 137 15.54 3.28 2.73
CA TRP A 137 16.47 3.82 1.75
C TRP A 137 16.55 2.86 0.58
N PHE A 138 16.20 3.34 -0.61
CA PHE A 138 16.15 2.55 -1.84
C PHE A 138 17.12 3.18 -2.85
N GLN A 139 18.10 2.41 -3.29
CA GLN A 139 19.06 2.81 -4.32
C GLN A 139 19.17 1.69 -5.35
N HIS A 140 19.21 2.07 -6.63
CA HIS A 140 19.57 1.20 -7.73
C HIS A 140 20.40 1.99 -8.76
N GLY A 141 21.02 1.29 -9.70
CA GLY A 141 21.83 1.91 -10.74
C GLY A 141 22.62 0.87 -11.52
N GLY A 142 23.50 1.35 -12.38
CA GLY A 142 24.47 0.54 -13.09
C GLY A 142 25.89 1.03 -12.82
N VAL A 143 26.83 0.09 -12.74
CA VAL A 143 28.26 0.41 -12.80
C VAL A 143 28.72 0.04 -14.20
N ASP A 144 29.18 1.04 -14.97
CA ASP A 144 29.77 0.77 -16.27
C ASP A 144 31.05 -0.04 -16.10
N THR A 145 31.23 -1.03 -16.97
CA THR A 145 32.40 -1.93 -16.95
C THR A 145 33.28 -1.73 -18.18
N HIS A 146 32.83 -1.02 -19.22
CA HIS A 146 33.49 -0.98 -20.54
C HIS A 146 33.78 0.44 -21.05
N TYR A 147 33.39 1.50 -20.32
CA TYR A 147 33.72 2.91 -20.58
C TYR A 147 33.28 3.41 -21.96
N TRP A 148 32.14 2.94 -22.46
CA TRP A 148 31.59 3.41 -23.74
C TRP A 148 30.85 4.73 -23.54
N ALA A 149 31.08 5.70 -24.44
CA ALA A 149 30.28 6.91 -24.50
C ALA A 149 28.86 6.56 -24.98
N GLY A 150 27.83 7.05 -24.29
CA GLY A 150 26.41 6.80 -24.56
C GLY A 150 25.68 6.03 -23.46
N TRP A 151 24.35 5.91 -23.60
CA TRP A 151 23.47 5.25 -22.61
C TRP A 151 23.31 3.75 -22.88
N TYR A 152 24.41 3.01 -22.77
CA TYR A 152 24.46 1.55 -22.96
C TYR A 152 24.34 0.75 -21.66
N GLY A 153 24.25 1.44 -20.52
CA GLY A 153 24.12 0.82 -19.20
C GLY A 153 22.73 0.22 -18.93
N PRO A 154 22.54 -0.33 -17.71
CA PRO A 154 21.25 -0.86 -17.28
C PRO A 154 20.13 0.17 -17.38
N ARG A 155 18.96 -0.27 -17.82
CA ARG A 155 17.72 0.52 -17.81
C ARG A 155 16.84 0.02 -16.67
N VAL A 156 16.31 0.94 -15.88
CA VAL A 156 15.46 0.64 -14.73
C VAL A 156 14.19 1.49 -14.78
N THR A 157 13.05 0.90 -14.45
CA THR A 157 11.75 1.59 -14.40
C THR A 157 10.78 0.78 -13.53
N ASN A 158 9.60 1.33 -13.25
CA ASN A 158 8.53 0.67 -12.50
C ASN A 158 8.94 0.17 -11.12
N SER A 159 9.80 0.94 -10.44
CA SER A 159 10.25 0.60 -9.08
C SER A 159 9.11 0.73 -8.08
N SER A 160 9.01 -0.18 -7.11
CA SER A 160 7.98 -0.07 -6.08
C SER A 160 8.43 -0.52 -4.70
N VAL A 161 7.93 0.20 -3.70
CA VAL A 161 7.99 -0.20 -2.29
C VAL A 161 6.58 -0.09 -1.76
N ILE A 162 6.05 -1.18 -1.23
CA ILE A 162 4.69 -1.24 -0.68
C ILE A 162 4.74 -1.78 0.74
N ILE A 163 3.82 -1.31 1.58
CA ILE A 163 3.52 -1.92 2.87
C ILE A 163 2.12 -2.51 2.74
N GLY A 164 2.00 -3.81 2.99
CA GLY A 164 0.75 -4.54 2.89
C GLY A 164 0.57 -5.50 4.05
N PRO A 165 -0.60 -6.17 4.15
CA PRO A 165 -0.76 -7.27 5.08
C PRO A 165 0.34 -8.31 4.83
N PRO A 166 0.84 -8.98 5.89
CA PRO A 166 1.76 -10.08 5.71
C PRO A 166 1.10 -11.09 4.76
N LEU A 167 1.85 -11.50 3.74
CA LEU A 167 1.41 -12.62 2.90
C LEU A 167 1.28 -13.87 3.78
N PRO A 168 0.27 -14.72 3.54
CA PRO A 168 0.17 -16.01 4.22
C PRO A 168 1.40 -16.90 3.98
#